data_AF-E0I4Y3-F1
#
_entry.id   AF-E0I4Y3-F1
#
_cell.length_a   1.000
_cell.length_b   1.000
_cell.length_c   1.000
_cell.angle_alpha   90.00
_cell.angle_beta   90.00
_cell.angle_gamma   90.00
#
_symmetry.space_group_name_H-M   'P 1'
#
loop_
_entity.id
_entity.type
_entity.pdbx_description
1 polymer ?
#
loop_
_entity_poly.entity_id
_entity_poly.type
_entity_poly.pdbx_seq_one_letter_code
_entity_poly.pdbx_strand_id
1 'polypeptide(L)'
;MNMLENMNKAMAYIEANLANDIAYSEAAKLAVCSEFHFKRMFSFLAGVSLSEYVRRRRLTLAAFDLRNSSARVIDVAIKYGYDSPDSFARAFQTLHGVTPSEARHAGQLLKAFPPMTFQLTIQGGSEMNYRIEDKEAFRIVGLMKRVPIVFHGVNPDIAAMWQSLNEQMIQELKQLSNGSPAGLISASTNFSEGRMEEKGELDHYIGVATTEECPAHYAHLEVKASTWAIFEAVGPFPATLQNVWGRIYSEWFPSSNYEQADGPEMLWNESKDMTSPTYRSEIWIPVSKAKPMDA
;
A
#
# COMPACT_ATOMS: atom_id res chain seq x y z
N MET A 1 -4.40 -15.87 -17.07
CA MET A 1 -3.22 -16.27 -16.27
C MET A 1 -3.56 -16.03 -14.80
N ASN A 2 -3.26 -16.95 -13.88
CA ASN A 2 -3.72 -16.85 -12.50
C ASN A 2 -2.80 -15.93 -11.68
N MET A 3 -3.25 -14.71 -11.39
CA MET A 3 -2.49 -13.71 -10.60
C MET A 3 -2.04 -14.24 -9.24
N LEU A 4 -2.84 -15.08 -8.58
CA LEU A 4 -2.47 -15.67 -7.29
C LEU A 4 -1.31 -16.67 -7.41
N GLU A 5 -1.28 -17.46 -8.48
CA GLU A 5 -0.13 -18.31 -8.78
C GLU A 5 1.13 -17.47 -9.01
N ASN A 6 1.00 -16.36 -9.74
CA ASN A 6 2.11 -15.44 -10.01
C ASN A 6 2.60 -14.73 -8.74
N MET A 7 1.69 -14.29 -7.88
CA MET A 7 2.03 -13.77 -6.54
C MET A 7 2.74 -14.82 -5.69
N ASN A 8 2.27 -16.06 -5.69
CA ASN A 8 2.93 -17.14 -4.95
C ASN A 8 4.30 -17.49 -5.53
N LYS A 9 4.50 -17.40 -6.86
CA LYS A 9 5.84 -17.52 -7.47
C LYS A 9 6.77 -16.39 -6.99
N ALA A 10 6.27 -15.15 -6.93
CA ALA A 10 7.02 -14.02 -6.40
C ALA A 10 7.37 -14.23 -4.92
N MET A 11 6.44 -14.71 -4.09
CA MET A 11 6.70 -15.04 -2.69
C MET A 11 7.70 -16.18 -2.52
N ALA A 12 7.61 -17.23 -3.35
CA ALA A 12 8.57 -18.33 -3.33
C ALA A 12 9.98 -17.85 -3.69
N TYR A 13 10.11 -16.94 -4.67
CA TYR A 13 11.39 -16.29 -4.98
C TYR A 13 11.92 -15.52 -3.77
N ILE A 14 11.09 -14.71 -3.10
CA ILE A 14 11.50 -13.95 -1.92
C ILE A 14 11.99 -14.88 -0.80
N GLU A 15 11.23 -15.92 -0.48
CA GLU A 15 11.59 -16.91 0.55
C GLU A 15 12.91 -17.62 0.23
N ALA A 16 13.13 -17.97 -1.04
CA ALA A 16 14.38 -18.60 -1.49
C ALA A 16 15.59 -17.66 -1.40
N ASN A 17 15.38 -16.34 -1.38
CA ASN A 17 16.44 -15.33 -1.37
C ASN A 17 16.58 -14.59 -0.03
N LEU A 18 15.94 -15.04 1.05
CA LEU A 18 16.01 -14.36 2.35
C LEU A 18 17.44 -14.25 2.92
N ALA A 19 18.33 -15.18 2.59
CA ALA A 19 19.74 -15.16 3.00
C ALA A 19 20.67 -14.42 2.02
N ASN A 20 20.12 -13.81 0.97
CA ASN A 20 20.85 -13.08 -0.06
C ASN A 20 20.19 -11.72 -0.31
N ASP A 21 20.76 -10.93 -1.21
CA ASP A 21 20.10 -9.73 -1.74
C ASP A 21 18.88 -10.11 -2.56
N ILE A 22 17.75 -9.47 -2.25
CA ILE A 22 16.47 -9.71 -2.93
C ILE A 22 16.29 -8.65 -3.99
N ALA A 23 16.26 -9.06 -5.27
CA ALA A 23 15.88 -8.16 -6.35
C ALA A 23 14.35 -8.09 -6.43
N TYR A 24 13.74 -7.09 -5.81
CA TYR A 24 12.28 -6.91 -5.82
C TYR A 24 11.72 -6.76 -7.24
N SER A 25 12.50 -6.22 -8.18
CA SER A 25 12.15 -6.19 -9.59
C SER A 25 11.91 -7.58 -10.18
N GLU A 26 12.64 -8.60 -9.71
CA GLU A 26 12.46 -9.98 -10.17
C GLU A 26 11.20 -10.62 -9.58
N ALA A 27 10.93 -10.38 -8.29
CA ALA A 27 9.67 -10.76 -7.67
C ALA A 27 8.47 -10.13 -8.40
N ALA A 28 8.58 -8.85 -8.76
CA ALA A 28 7.54 -8.13 -9.49
C ALA A 28 7.29 -8.70 -10.90
N LYS A 29 8.35 -9.05 -11.64
CA LYS A 29 8.22 -9.75 -12.93
C LYS A 29 7.50 -11.09 -12.77
N LEU A 30 7.82 -11.87 -11.74
CA LEU A 30 7.14 -13.13 -11.45
C LEU A 30 5.66 -12.93 -11.10
N ALA A 31 5.32 -11.81 -10.44
CA ALA A 31 3.95 -11.38 -10.17
C ALA A 31 3.26 -10.75 -11.39
N VAL A 32 4.00 -10.50 -12.48
CA VAL A 32 3.53 -9.86 -13.72
C VAL A 32 2.94 -8.47 -13.46
N CYS A 33 3.65 -7.67 -12.67
CA CYS A 33 3.30 -6.28 -12.42
C CYS A 33 4.56 -5.43 -12.15
N SER A 34 4.39 -4.11 -12.03
CA SER A 34 5.49 -3.23 -11.65
C SER A 34 5.93 -3.50 -10.19
N GLU A 35 7.19 -3.18 -9.86
CA GLU A 35 7.70 -3.34 -8.48
C GLU A 35 6.87 -2.55 -7.46
N PHE A 36 6.44 -1.35 -7.86
CA PHE A 36 5.54 -0.53 -7.07
C PHE A 36 4.22 -1.23 -6.79
N HIS A 37 3.56 -1.74 -7.85
CA HIS A 37 2.28 -2.41 -7.71
C HIS A 37 2.40 -3.69 -6.88
N PHE A 38 3.46 -4.48 -7.10
CA PHE A 38 3.72 -5.70 -6.33
C PHE A 38 3.82 -5.42 -4.83
N LYS A 39 4.64 -4.45 -4.42
CA LYS A 39 4.81 -4.09 -3.01
C LYS A 39 3.55 -3.51 -2.40
N ARG A 40 2.83 -2.66 -3.15
CA ARG A 40 1.58 -2.06 -2.71
C ARG A 40 0.52 -3.13 -2.46
N MET A 41 0.28 -3.97 -3.46
CA MET A 41 -0.63 -5.10 -3.37
C MET A 41 -0.25 -6.03 -2.22
N PHE A 42 1.02 -6.42 -2.11
CA PHE A 42 1.49 -7.21 -0.98
C PHE A 42 1.12 -6.54 0.34
N SER A 43 1.39 -5.24 0.48
CA SER A 43 1.16 -4.54 1.74
C SER A 43 -0.31 -4.43 2.12
N PHE A 44 -1.19 -4.20 1.15
CA PHE A 44 -2.64 -4.21 1.36
C PHE A 44 -3.15 -5.58 1.79
N LEU A 45 -2.68 -6.64 1.15
CA LEU A 45 -3.17 -8.01 1.40
C LEU A 45 -2.56 -8.63 2.67
N ALA A 46 -1.25 -8.41 2.89
CA ALA A 46 -0.51 -8.92 4.03
C ALA A 46 -0.73 -8.10 5.30
N GLY A 47 -1.16 -6.85 5.14
CA GLY A 47 -1.27 -5.89 6.23
C GLY A 47 0.07 -5.42 6.81
N VAL A 48 1.18 -5.68 6.13
CA VAL A 48 2.53 -5.23 6.51
C VAL A 48 3.31 -4.94 5.24
N SER A 49 4.27 -4.01 5.29
CA SER A 49 5.11 -3.76 4.13
C SER A 49 5.92 -5.00 3.72
N LEU A 50 6.25 -5.12 2.43
CA LEU A 50 7.08 -6.24 1.94
C LEU A 50 8.46 -6.27 2.62
N SER A 51 9.06 -5.11 2.87
CA SER A 51 10.33 -5.00 3.57
C SER A 51 10.23 -5.48 5.03
N GLU A 52 9.13 -5.15 5.72
CA GLU A 52 8.88 -5.62 7.08
C GLU A 52 8.63 -7.13 7.12
N TYR A 53 7.92 -7.67 6.14
CA TYR A 53 7.77 -9.11 5.95
C TYR A 53 9.14 -9.79 5.84
N VAL A 54 9.98 -9.33 4.91
CA VAL A 54 11.35 -9.86 4.71
C VAL A 54 12.16 -9.77 5.99
N ARG A 55 12.10 -8.63 6.71
CA ARG A 55 12.81 -8.44 7.99
C ARG A 55 12.36 -9.44 9.06
N ARG A 56 11.04 -9.62 9.24
CA ARG A 56 10.48 -10.59 10.21
C ARG A 56 10.84 -12.02 9.86
N ARG A 57 10.82 -12.37 8.57
CA ARG A 57 11.24 -13.69 8.06
C ARG A 57 12.72 -13.94 8.32
N ARG A 58 13.59 -13.00 7.96
CA ARG A 58 15.04 -13.05 8.21
C ARG A 58 15.36 -13.24 9.70
N LEU A 59 14.76 -12.45 10.59
CA LEU A 59 14.96 -12.57 12.03
C LEU A 59 14.42 -13.89 12.59
N THR A 60 13.29 -14.39 12.07
CA THR A 60 12.76 -15.72 12.43
C THR A 60 13.75 -16.83 12.06
N LEU A 61 14.30 -16.80 10.84
CA LEU A 61 15.29 -17.79 10.40
C LEU A 61 16.61 -17.66 11.17
N ALA A 62 17.03 -16.44 11.47
CA ALA A 62 18.19 -16.18 12.32
C ALA A 62 18.03 -16.81 13.71
N ALA A 63 16.83 -16.72 14.30
CA ALA A 63 16.54 -17.35 15.58
C ALA A 63 16.66 -18.88 15.49
N PHE A 64 16.19 -19.50 14.39
CA PHE A 64 16.38 -20.94 14.16
C PHE A 64 17.86 -21.31 14.01
N ASP A 65 18.64 -20.54 13.24
CA ASP A 65 20.07 -20.79 13.06
C ASP A 65 20.83 -20.69 14.39
N LEU A 66 20.51 -19.69 15.23
CA LEU A 66 21.14 -19.50 16.55
C LEU A 66 20.79 -20.62 17.53
N ARG A 67 19.56 -21.15 17.46
CA ARG A 67 19.08 -22.27 18.30
C ARG A 67 19.66 -23.61 17.88
N ASN A 68 19.77 -23.83 16.57
CA ASN A 68 20.07 -25.15 16.00
C ASN A 68 21.56 -25.32 15.63
N SER A 69 22.39 -24.29 15.82
CA SER A 69 23.81 -24.34 15.46
C SER A 69 24.70 -23.57 16.43
N SER A 70 26.01 -23.82 16.33
CA SER A 70 27.06 -23.04 16.99
C SER A 70 27.58 -21.86 16.16
N ALA A 71 26.89 -21.49 15.07
CA ALA A 71 27.29 -20.37 14.20
C ALA A 71 27.43 -19.08 15.02
N ARG A 72 28.45 -18.24 14.75
CA ARG A 72 28.63 -16.99 15.52
C ARG A 72 27.52 -16.00 15.20
N VAL A 73 27.16 -15.16 16.17
CA VAL A 73 26.10 -14.14 15.99
C VAL A 73 26.39 -13.24 14.79
N ILE A 74 27.65 -12.87 14.57
CA ILE A 74 28.07 -12.08 13.42
C ILE A 74 27.87 -12.80 12.08
N ASP A 75 28.12 -14.10 12.02
CA ASP A 75 27.95 -14.88 10.78
C ASP A 75 26.45 -14.97 10.42
N VAL A 76 25.59 -15.15 11.43
CA VAL A 76 24.13 -15.14 11.25
C VAL A 76 23.63 -13.76 10.84
N ALA A 77 24.16 -12.68 11.43
CA ALA A 77 23.81 -11.31 11.06
C ALA A 77 24.14 -11.03 9.58
N ILE A 78 25.36 -11.36 9.15
CA ILE A 78 25.81 -11.18 7.76
C ILE A 78 24.97 -12.03 6.80
N LYS A 79 24.70 -13.30 7.15
CA LYS A 79 23.86 -14.20 6.35
C LYS A 79 22.48 -13.61 6.05
N TYR A 80 21.91 -12.82 6.95
CA TYR A 80 20.59 -12.21 6.74
C TYR A 80 20.66 -10.71 6.37
N GLY A 81 21.81 -10.27 5.84
CA GLY A 81 21.96 -8.95 5.23
C GLY A 81 22.03 -7.79 6.22
N TYR A 82 22.57 -8.01 7.43
CA TYR A 82 22.88 -6.95 8.37
C TYR A 82 24.36 -6.57 8.31
N ASP A 83 24.65 -5.28 8.11
CA ASP A 83 26.01 -4.76 7.96
C ASP A 83 26.79 -4.73 9.29
N SER A 84 26.10 -4.77 10.43
CA SER A 84 26.73 -4.77 11.76
C SER A 84 26.00 -5.66 12.77
N PRO A 85 26.74 -6.33 13.67
CA PRO A 85 26.15 -7.09 14.78
C PRO A 85 25.21 -6.24 15.66
N ASP A 86 25.51 -4.96 15.86
CA ASP A 86 24.70 -4.07 16.70
C ASP A 86 23.35 -3.73 16.07
N SER A 87 23.31 -3.53 14.74
CA SER A 87 22.05 -3.34 14.00
C SER A 87 21.19 -4.60 14.05
N PHE A 88 21.81 -5.76 13.87
CA PHE A 88 21.15 -7.06 13.98
C PHE A 88 20.62 -7.30 15.40
N ALA A 89 21.44 -7.09 16.43
CA ALA A 89 21.07 -7.32 17.82
C ALA A 89 19.88 -6.45 18.24
N ARG A 90 19.87 -5.17 17.86
CA ARG A 90 18.72 -4.28 18.10
C ARG A 90 17.46 -4.79 17.41
N ALA A 91 17.53 -5.07 16.11
CA ALA A 91 16.37 -5.55 15.35
C ALA A 91 15.84 -6.89 15.87
N PHE A 92 16.75 -7.81 16.23
CA PHE A 92 16.46 -9.10 16.81
C PHE A 92 15.79 -8.96 18.18
N GLN A 93 16.33 -8.11 19.05
CA GLN A 93 15.74 -7.86 20.37
C GLN A 93 14.37 -7.19 20.27
N THR A 94 14.18 -6.23 19.35
CA THR A 94 12.86 -5.64 19.09
C THR A 94 11.82 -6.69 18.70
N LEU A 95 12.20 -7.66 17.85
CA LEU A 95 11.27 -8.70 17.42
C LEU A 95 11.07 -9.78 18.50
N HIS A 96 12.14 -10.36 19.03
CA HIS A 96 12.07 -11.55 19.90
C HIS A 96 11.96 -11.20 21.39
N GLY A 97 12.31 -9.98 21.81
CA GLY A 97 12.35 -9.56 23.21
C GLY A 97 13.62 -9.95 23.96
N VAL A 98 14.53 -10.69 23.31
CA VAL A 98 15.80 -11.17 23.88
C VAL A 98 16.94 -10.92 22.91
N THR A 99 18.18 -10.89 23.40
CA THR A 99 19.35 -10.74 22.55
C THR A 99 19.65 -12.01 21.74
N PRO A 100 20.40 -11.91 20.63
CA PRO A 100 20.81 -13.09 19.85
C PRO A 100 21.60 -14.14 20.66
N SER A 101 22.39 -13.70 21.64
CA SER A 101 23.15 -14.60 22.52
C SER A 101 22.23 -15.35 23.47
N GLU A 102 21.28 -14.64 24.08
CA GLU A 102 20.28 -15.24 24.99
C GLU A 102 19.40 -16.24 24.26
N ALA A 103 19.01 -15.94 23.02
CA ALA A 103 18.16 -16.80 22.19
C ALA A 103 18.69 -18.24 22.03
N ARG A 104 20.00 -18.48 22.23
CA ARG A 104 20.58 -19.83 22.18
C ARG A 104 20.12 -20.72 23.33
N HIS A 105 19.86 -20.14 24.49
CA HIS A 105 19.55 -20.89 25.69
C HIS A 105 18.12 -21.45 25.65
N ALA A 106 17.93 -22.66 26.18
CA ALA A 106 16.60 -23.25 26.32
C ALA A 106 15.70 -22.40 27.23
N GLY A 107 14.39 -22.42 26.95
CA GLY A 107 13.39 -21.70 27.75
C GLY A 107 13.11 -20.25 27.31
N GLN A 108 13.83 -19.72 26.32
CA GLN A 108 13.52 -18.40 25.77
C GLN A 108 12.29 -18.42 24.85
N LEU A 109 11.44 -17.42 24.98
CA LEU A 109 10.30 -17.21 24.07
C LEU A 109 10.80 -16.48 22.82
N LEU A 110 10.65 -17.13 21.67
CA LEU A 110 11.02 -16.57 20.37
C LEU A 110 9.76 -16.47 19.50
N LYS A 111 9.59 -15.32 18.83
CA LYS A 111 8.49 -15.14 17.86
C LYS A 111 8.84 -15.83 16.54
N ALA A 112 7.88 -16.51 15.94
CA ALA A 112 8.02 -17.08 14.61
C ALA A 112 7.04 -16.39 13.66
N PHE A 113 7.54 -15.91 12.53
CA PHE A 113 6.72 -15.39 11.45
C PHE A 113 6.78 -16.38 10.27
N PRO A 114 5.76 -17.23 10.05
CA PRO A 114 5.80 -18.24 8.99
C PRO A 114 5.79 -17.60 7.59
N PRO A 115 6.26 -18.32 6.54
CA PRO A 115 6.11 -17.88 5.17
C PRO A 115 4.66 -17.57 4.82
N MET A 116 4.43 -16.46 4.12
CA MET A 116 3.11 -16.09 3.64
C MET A 116 2.85 -16.71 2.26
N THR A 117 1.65 -17.25 2.09
CA THR A 117 1.13 -17.70 0.80
C THR A 117 -0.20 -17.03 0.55
N PHE A 118 -0.42 -16.57 -0.67
CA PHE A 118 -1.71 -16.05 -1.10
C PHE A 118 -2.61 -17.21 -1.51
N GLN A 119 -3.76 -17.34 -0.87
CA GLN A 119 -4.76 -18.34 -1.22
C GLN A 119 -6.04 -17.62 -1.62
N LEU A 120 -6.63 -18.04 -2.74
CA LEU A 120 -8.01 -17.64 -3.05
C LEU A 120 -8.88 -18.33 -2.01
N THR A 121 -9.45 -17.55 -1.10
CA THR A 121 -10.55 -18.06 -0.28
C THR A 121 -11.81 -17.64 -0.99
N ILE A 122 -12.55 -18.60 -1.57
CA ILE A 122 -13.87 -18.31 -2.13
C ILE A 122 -14.82 -18.12 -0.94
N GLN A 123 -14.93 -16.88 -0.46
CA GLN A 123 -16.06 -16.44 0.34
C GLN A 123 -17.06 -15.83 -0.65
N GLY A 124 -18.29 -16.36 -0.71
CA GLY A 124 -19.19 -16.11 -1.82
C GLY A 124 -19.49 -14.63 -2.15
N GLY A 125 -19.72 -14.35 -3.43
CA GLY A 125 -20.93 -13.68 -3.95
C GLY A 125 -21.17 -12.19 -3.70
N SER A 126 -20.28 -11.45 -3.02
CA SER A 126 -20.48 -10.01 -2.86
C SER A 126 -20.06 -9.26 -4.12
N GLU A 127 -21.04 -8.77 -4.87
CA GLU A 127 -20.81 -7.91 -6.02
C GLU A 127 -20.00 -6.67 -5.63
N MET A 128 -19.10 -6.23 -6.52
CA MET A 128 -18.40 -4.96 -6.39
C MET A 128 -18.88 -4.07 -7.52
N ASN A 129 -19.59 -2.99 -7.17
CA ASN A 129 -20.01 -2.01 -8.15
C ASN A 129 -18.77 -1.24 -8.60
N TYR A 130 -18.47 -1.34 -9.89
CA TYR A 130 -17.42 -0.55 -10.51
C TYR A 130 -17.88 -0.05 -11.87
N ARG A 131 -17.25 1.02 -12.34
CA ARG A 131 -17.40 1.55 -13.69
C ARG A 131 -16.05 1.98 -14.24
N ILE A 132 -15.95 1.98 -15.56
CA ILE A 132 -14.77 2.48 -16.28
C ILE A 132 -15.16 3.81 -16.93
N GLU A 133 -14.36 4.85 -16.69
CA GLU A 133 -14.56 6.17 -17.30
C GLU A 133 -13.26 6.70 -17.89
N ASP A 134 -13.32 7.21 -19.11
CA ASP A 134 -12.24 8.01 -19.68
C ASP A 134 -12.41 9.47 -19.23
N LYS A 135 -11.33 10.06 -18.73
CA LYS A 135 -11.29 11.46 -18.31
C LYS A 135 -10.22 12.20 -19.10
N GLU A 136 -10.57 13.40 -19.57
CA GLU A 136 -9.60 14.38 -20.07
C GLU A 136 -8.66 14.84 -18.96
N ALA A 137 -7.60 15.56 -19.33
CA ALA A 137 -6.69 16.12 -18.34
C ALA A 137 -7.40 17.14 -17.44
N PHE A 138 -7.08 17.11 -16.15
CA PHE A 138 -7.62 18.04 -15.15
C PHE A 138 -6.57 18.30 -14.06
N ARG A 139 -6.89 19.21 -13.14
CA ARG A 139 -6.07 19.54 -11.98
C ARG A 139 -6.78 19.15 -10.70
N ILE A 140 -6.01 18.72 -9.72
CA ILE A 140 -6.47 18.68 -8.33
C ILE A 140 -5.92 19.91 -7.64
N VAL A 141 -6.78 20.79 -7.14
CA VAL A 141 -6.39 22.04 -6.46
C VAL A 141 -6.81 21.97 -5.01
N GLY A 142 -5.88 22.26 -4.08
CA GLY A 142 -6.18 22.33 -2.66
C GLY A 142 -4.95 22.32 -1.76
N LEU A 143 -5.12 21.77 -0.56
CA LEU A 143 -4.02 21.58 0.39
C LEU A 143 -3.19 20.38 -0.02
N MET A 144 -1.86 20.49 0.07
CA MET A 144 -0.93 19.38 -0.12
C MET A 144 -0.01 19.23 1.09
N LYS A 145 0.26 17.99 1.48
CA LYS A 145 1.30 17.64 2.46
C LYS A 145 1.96 16.32 2.10
N ARG A 146 3.27 16.23 2.29
CA ARG A 146 4.00 14.96 2.34
C ARG A 146 3.72 14.27 3.67
N VAL A 147 3.12 13.08 3.65
CA VAL A 147 2.69 12.35 4.86
C VAL A 147 3.20 10.91 4.88
N PRO A 148 3.44 10.32 6.06
CA PRO A 148 3.81 8.92 6.18
C PRO A 148 2.68 8.00 5.69
N ILE A 149 3.03 6.87 5.08
CA ILE A 149 2.08 5.83 4.67
C ILE A 149 1.63 5.06 5.92
N VAL A 150 0.31 4.96 6.10
CA VAL A 150 -0.32 4.17 7.16
C VAL A 150 -1.19 3.11 6.51
N PHE A 151 -0.83 1.84 6.66
CA PHE A 151 -1.52 0.72 6.01
C PHE A 151 -2.80 0.28 6.74
N HIS A 152 -2.92 0.59 8.04
CA HIS A 152 -4.07 0.21 8.87
C HIS A 152 -4.59 1.37 9.68
N GLY A 153 -5.92 1.46 9.78
CA GLY A 153 -6.59 2.52 10.51
C GLY A 153 -6.53 3.89 9.81
N VAL A 154 -6.77 4.95 10.60
CA VAL A 154 -6.81 6.33 10.12
C VAL A 154 -5.40 6.92 10.13
N ASN A 155 -5.02 7.60 9.05
CA ASN A 155 -3.77 8.34 9.00
C ASN A 155 -3.92 9.68 9.77
N PRO A 156 -3.17 9.89 10.87
CA PRO A 156 -3.33 11.06 11.72
C PRO A 156 -2.95 12.38 11.01
N ASP A 157 -1.96 12.35 10.12
CA ASP A 157 -1.57 13.54 9.34
C ASP A 157 -2.67 13.95 8.36
N ILE A 158 -3.29 12.98 7.68
CA ILE A 158 -4.42 13.25 6.77
C ILE A 158 -5.63 13.75 7.56
N ALA A 159 -5.93 13.17 8.72
CA ALA A 159 -6.99 13.65 9.60
C ALA A 159 -6.75 15.10 10.05
N ALA A 160 -5.52 15.45 10.41
CA ALA A 160 -5.13 16.81 10.77
C ALA A 160 -5.28 17.78 9.59
N MET A 161 -4.95 17.34 8.36
CA MET A 161 -5.20 18.16 7.16
C MET A 161 -6.69 18.45 6.98
N TRP A 162 -7.57 17.46 7.14
CA TRP A 162 -9.02 17.67 7.10
C TRP A 162 -9.50 18.66 8.17
N GLN A 163 -8.96 18.58 9.39
CA GLN A 163 -9.28 19.51 10.48
C GLN A 163 -8.81 20.95 10.21
N SER A 164 -7.77 21.12 9.39
CA SER A 164 -7.25 22.45 9.03
C SER A 164 -8.12 23.21 8.02
N LEU A 165 -9.07 22.54 7.35
CA LEU A 165 -9.99 23.17 6.41
C LEU A 165 -11.05 24.00 7.14
N ASN A 166 -10.94 25.32 7.06
CA ASN A 166 -11.97 26.23 7.55
C ASN A 166 -13.10 26.44 6.51
N GLU A 167 -14.19 27.09 6.93
CA GLU A 167 -15.36 27.31 6.08
C GLU A 167 -15.05 28.11 4.81
N GLN A 168 -14.19 29.14 4.91
CA GLN A 168 -13.81 29.97 3.76
C GLN A 168 -13.08 29.13 2.70
N MET A 169 -12.07 28.35 3.12
CA MET A 169 -11.34 27.46 2.21
C MET A 169 -12.26 26.46 1.53
N ILE A 170 -13.23 25.91 2.26
CA ILE A 170 -14.20 24.97 1.70
C ILE A 170 -15.10 25.65 0.68
N GLN A 171 -15.50 26.90 0.91
CA GLN A 171 -16.30 27.67 -0.06
C GLN A 171 -15.50 27.98 -1.33
N GLU A 172 -14.25 28.43 -1.19
CA GLU A 172 -13.35 28.69 -2.33
C GLU A 172 -13.13 27.42 -3.16
N LEU A 173 -12.80 26.30 -2.51
CA LEU A 173 -12.63 25.02 -3.19
C LEU A 173 -13.91 24.55 -3.90
N LYS A 174 -15.08 24.71 -3.27
CA LYS A 174 -16.37 24.38 -3.91
C LYS A 174 -16.63 25.20 -5.16
N GLN A 175 -16.24 26.49 -5.19
CA GLN A 175 -16.39 27.34 -6.37
C GLN A 175 -15.49 26.89 -7.54
N LEU A 176 -14.31 26.34 -7.23
CA LEU A 176 -13.39 25.80 -8.22
C LEU A 176 -13.81 24.41 -8.73
N SER A 177 -14.68 23.70 -8.00
CA SER A 177 -15.07 22.33 -8.34
C SER A 177 -16.01 22.27 -9.55
N ASN A 178 -15.41 22.22 -10.75
CA ASN A 178 -16.11 22.02 -12.02
C ASN A 178 -15.78 20.66 -12.68
N GLY A 179 -14.89 19.87 -12.06
CA GLY A 179 -14.47 18.56 -12.54
C GLY A 179 -15.24 17.39 -11.91
N SER A 180 -14.76 16.18 -12.20
CA SER A 180 -15.32 14.93 -11.71
C SER A 180 -14.20 14.11 -11.05
N PRO A 181 -14.37 13.64 -9.79
CA PRO A 181 -15.56 13.77 -8.95
C PRO A 181 -15.79 15.20 -8.42
N ALA A 182 -17.07 15.55 -8.23
CA ALA A 182 -17.48 16.88 -7.78
C ALA A 182 -17.38 17.02 -6.26
N GLY A 183 -17.01 18.19 -5.77
CA GLY A 183 -16.78 18.45 -4.35
C GLY A 183 -15.38 18.05 -3.90
N LEU A 184 -15.21 17.92 -2.57
CA LEU A 184 -13.91 17.66 -1.96
C LEU A 184 -13.48 16.20 -2.16
N ILE A 185 -12.22 16.04 -2.53
CA ILE A 185 -11.57 14.75 -2.78
C ILE A 185 -10.27 14.67 -1.97
N SER A 186 -9.91 13.46 -1.58
CA SER A 186 -8.55 13.12 -1.17
C SER A 186 -7.83 12.50 -2.35
N ALA A 187 -6.60 12.91 -2.66
CA ALA A 187 -5.80 12.27 -3.69
C ALA A 187 -4.38 11.98 -3.17
N SER A 188 -3.87 10.78 -3.47
CA SER A 188 -2.56 10.34 -3.02
C SER A 188 -1.69 9.99 -4.22
N THR A 189 -0.47 10.54 -4.26
CA THR A 189 0.48 10.36 -5.36
C THR A 189 1.93 10.36 -4.86
N ASN A 190 2.89 10.17 -5.77
CA ASN A 190 4.34 10.28 -5.51
C ASN A 190 4.82 9.44 -4.31
N PHE A 191 4.29 8.23 -4.17
CA PHE A 191 4.64 7.32 -3.09
C PHE A 191 6.16 7.03 -3.11
N SER A 192 6.85 7.31 -2.01
CA SER A 192 8.24 6.90 -1.78
C SER A 192 8.29 5.69 -0.88
N GLU A 193 9.32 4.87 -1.06
CA GLU A 193 9.63 3.79 -0.16
C GLU A 193 10.84 4.16 0.72
N GLY A 194 10.65 4.11 2.05
CA GLY A 194 11.75 4.03 2.99
C GLY A 194 12.27 2.59 3.01
N ARG A 195 13.51 2.36 2.55
CA ARG A 195 14.10 1.01 2.35
C ARG A 195 14.12 0.10 3.59
N MET A 196 13.95 0.59 4.82
CA MET A 196 14.16 -0.24 6.02
C MET A 196 13.23 -0.03 7.23
N GLU A 197 12.33 0.95 7.27
CA GLU A 197 11.63 1.31 8.54
C GLU A 197 10.15 1.68 8.42
N GLU A 198 9.39 1.18 7.43
CA GLU A 198 7.99 1.61 7.21
C GLU A 198 7.82 3.13 6.97
N LYS A 199 8.92 3.87 6.76
CA LYS A 199 8.93 5.30 6.44
C LYS A 199 8.71 5.55 4.96
N GLY A 200 7.69 4.90 4.40
CA GLY A 200 7.17 5.33 3.11
C GLY A 200 6.41 6.64 3.31
N GLU A 201 6.48 7.53 2.34
CA GLU A 201 5.71 8.77 2.35
C GLU A 201 4.94 8.90 1.04
N LEU A 202 3.90 9.72 1.05
CA LEU A 202 3.14 10.06 -0.15
C LEU A 202 2.84 11.56 -0.14
N ASP A 203 2.63 12.14 -1.31
CA ASP A 203 2.03 13.45 -1.41
C ASP A 203 0.52 13.28 -1.33
N HIS A 204 -0.08 13.84 -0.28
CA HIS A 204 -1.53 13.83 -0.09
C HIS A 204 -2.10 15.19 -0.42
N TYR A 205 -3.17 15.20 -1.19
CA TYR A 205 -3.96 16.37 -1.52
C TYR A 205 -5.34 16.25 -0.89
N ILE A 206 -5.85 17.33 -0.30
CA ILE A 206 -7.28 17.51 -0.04
C ILE A 206 -7.74 18.74 -0.80
N GLY A 207 -8.62 18.53 -1.76
CA GLY A 207 -8.92 19.55 -2.76
C GLY A 207 -10.11 19.19 -3.63
N VAL A 208 -10.16 19.76 -4.83
CA VAL A 208 -11.22 19.52 -5.82
C VAL A 208 -10.63 19.24 -7.20
N ALA A 209 -11.33 18.46 -8.00
CA ALA A 209 -11.02 18.32 -9.43
C ALA A 209 -11.52 19.57 -10.18
N THR A 210 -10.65 20.18 -10.99
CA THR A 210 -10.96 21.39 -11.76
C THR A 210 -10.13 21.51 -13.04
N THR A 211 -10.64 22.24 -14.03
CA THR A 211 -9.87 22.68 -15.21
C THR A 211 -9.40 24.13 -15.10
N GLU A 212 -9.85 24.86 -14.08
CA GLU A 212 -9.52 26.27 -13.84
C GLU A 212 -8.05 26.45 -13.42
N GLU A 213 -7.60 27.70 -13.38
CA GLU A 213 -6.29 28.05 -12.83
C GLU A 213 -6.26 27.89 -11.30
N CYS A 214 -5.12 27.43 -10.78
CA CYS A 214 -4.92 27.27 -9.35
C CYS A 214 -4.66 28.64 -8.70
N PRO A 215 -5.42 29.04 -7.65
CA PRO A 215 -5.06 30.19 -6.83
C PRO A 215 -3.68 30.02 -6.20
N ALA A 216 -2.95 31.13 -6.04
CA ALA A 216 -1.55 31.12 -5.60
C ALA A 216 -1.32 30.53 -4.19
N HIS A 217 -2.34 30.53 -3.33
CA HIS A 217 -2.27 29.98 -1.97
C HIS A 217 -2.58 28.49 -1.88
N TYR A 218 -2.96 27.84 -2.99
CA TYR A 218 -3.17 26.40 -3.05
C TYR A 218 -2.05 25.70 -3.82
N ALA A 219 -1.85 24.43 -3.49
CA ALA A 219 -1.08 23.53 -4.31
C ALA A 219 -1.98 22.94 -5.41
N HIS A 220 -1.36 22.55 -6.52
CA HIS A 220 -2.05 21.78 -7.55
C HIS A 220 -1.28 20.53 -7.96
N LEU A 221 -2.01 19.57 -8.52
CA LEU A 221 -1.49 18.40 -9.20
C LEU A 221 -2.12 18.32 -10.58
N GLU A 222 -1.28 18.32 -11.63
CA GLU A 222 -1.72 18.04 -12.99
C GLU A 222 -1.99 16.55 -13.17
N VAL A 223 -3.18 16.21 -13.63
CA VAL A 223 -3.63 14.84 -13.91
C VAL A 223 -3.83 14.70 -15.40
N LYS A 224 -3.06 13.82 -16.04
CA LYS A 224 -3.15 13.58 -17.48
C LYS A 224 -4.45 12.87 -17.82
N ALA A 225 -4.91 13.04 -19.06
CA ALA A 225 -6.02 12.27 -19.60
C ALA A 225 -5.73 10.76 -19.45
N SER A 226 -6.66 10.04 -18.83
CA SER A 226 -6.48 8.65 -18.41
C SER A 226 -7.82 7.91 -18.34
N THR A 227 -7.76 6.59 -18.46
CA THR A 227 -8.88 5.71 -18.12
C THR A 227 -8.89 5.43 -16.62
N TRP A 228 -10.05 5.48 -15.99
CA TRP A 228 -10.23 5.31 -14.55
C TRP A 228 -11.15 4.14 -14.25
N ALA A 229 -10.74 3.29 -13.31
CA ALA A 229 -11.62 2.34 -12.66
C ALA A 229 -12.15 2.97 -11.36
N ILE A 230 -13.47 3.08 -11.26
CA ILE A 230 -14.15 3.76 -10.15
C ILE A 230 -15.00 2.74 -9.41
N PHE A 231 -14.71 2.55 -8.12
CA PHE A 231 -15.34 1.54 -7.27
C PHE A 231 -16.18 2.20 -6.19
N GLU A 232 -17.37 1.68 -5.97
CA GLU A 232 -18.25 2.13 -4.89
C GLU A 232 -17.96 1.36 -3.60
N ALA A 233 -17.83 2.08 -2.50
CA ALA A 233 -17.75 1.52 -1.15
C ALA A 233 -18.93 2.07 -0.33
N VAL A 234 -19.88 1.20 0.02
CA VAL A 234 -21.05 1.55 0.84
C VAL A 234 -21.00 0.77 2.14
N GLY A 235 -20.81 1.47 3.26
CA GLY A 235 -20.75 0.83 4.56
C GLY A 235 -20.02 1.65 5.64
N PRO A 236 -19.81 1.09 6.84
CA PRO A 236 -19.09 1.76 7.92
C PRO A 236 -17.64 2.13 7.55
N PHE A 237 -17.26 3.38 7.77
CA PHE A 237 -15.90 3.89 7.57
C PHE A 237 -15.03 3.71 8.83
N PRO A 238 -13.71 3.43 8.73
CA PRO A 238 -12.89 3.19 7.53
C PRO A 238 -12.86 1.73 7.06
N ALA A 239 -13.44 0.80 7.83
CA ALA A 239 -13.30 -0.64 7.60
C ALA A 239 -13.80 -1.08 6.23
N THR A 240 -14.94 -0.55 5.77
CA THR A 240 -15.50 -0.87 4.45
C THR A 240 -14.55 -0.42 3.34
N LEU A 241 -14.01 0.80 3.45
CA LEU A 241 -13.09 1.32 2.45
C LEU A 241 -11.81 0.49 2.36
N GLN A 242 -11.23 0.10 3.49
CA GLN A 242 -10.06 -0.77 3.55
C GLN A 242 -10.34 -2.16 2.94
N ASN A 243 -11.53 -2.71 3.22
CA ASN A 243 -11.95 -3.98 2.62
C ASN A 243 -12.08 -3.87 1.09
N VAL A 244 -12.76 -2.84 0.58
CA VAL A 244 -12.92 -2.63 -0.87
C VAL A 244 -11.56 -2.44 -1.54
N TRP A 245 -10.64 -1.65 -0.96
CA TRP A 245 -9.25 -1.57 -1.45
C TRP A 245 -8.58 -2.93 -1.55
N GLY A 246 -8.66 -3.75 -0.50
CA GLY A 246 -8.12 -5.11 -0.51
C GLY A 246 -8.70 -5.95 -1.65
N ARG A 247 -10.03 -5.93 -1.81
CA ARG A 247 -10.75 -6.68 -2.84
C ARG A 247 -10.45 -6.21 -4.26
N ILE A 248 -10.25 -4.90 -4.48
CA ILE A 248 -9.85 -4.38 -5.79
C ILE A 248 -8.54 -5.04 -6.23
N TYR A 249 -7.56 -5.14 -5.33
CA TYR A 249 -6.27 -5.75 -5.63
C TYR A 249 -6.28 -7.30 -5.61
N SER A 250 -7.09 -7.95 -4.76
CA SER A 250 -7.12 -9.43 -4.67
C SER A 250 -8.13 -10.12 -5.57
N GLU A 251 -9.16 -9.42 -6.05
CA GLU A 251 -10.26 -10.00 -6.83
C GLU A 251 -10.41 -9.30 -8.19
N TRP A 252 -10.54 -7.97 -8.21
CA TRP A 252 -10.87 -7.25 -9.44
C TRP A 252 -9.69 -7.17 -10.42
N PHE A 253 -8.54 -6.63 -10.01
CA PHE A 253 -7.35 -6.59 -10.86
C PHE A 253 -7.00 -7.98 -11.45
N PRO A 254 -6.93 -9.08 -10.66
CA PRO A 254 -6.71 -10.44 -11.17
C PRO A 254 -7.69 -10.95 -12.22
N SER A 255 -8.95 -10.55 -12.13
CA SER A 255 -10.02 -11.03 -13.01
C SER A 255 -10.33 -10.06 -14.15
N SER A 256 -9.78 -8.85 -14.09
CA SER A 256 -9.92 -7.81 -15.11
C SER A 256 -8.83 -7.92 -16.19
N ASN A 257 -9.06 -7.23 -17.31
CA ASN A 257 -8.03 -7.00 -18.34
C ASN A 257 -7.34 -5.64 -18.15
N TYR A 258 -7.30 -5.13 -16.91
CA TYR A 258 -6.73 -3.82 -16.58
C TYR A 258 -5.53 -3.97 -15.65
N GLU A 259 -4.57 -3.07 -15.81
CA GLU A 259 -3.44 -2.87 -14.91
C GLU A 259 -3.48 -1.43 -14.38
N GLN A 260 -2.95 -1.20 -13.18
CA GLN A 260 -2.83 0.13 -12.62
C GLN A 260 -1.88 0.98 -13.50
N ALA A 261 -2.35 2.15 -13.92
CA ALA A 261 -1.56 3.14 -14.64
C ALA A 261 -0.94 4.16 -13.68
N ASP A 262 0.02 4.94 -14.18
CA ASP A 262 0.60 6.04 -13.41
C ASP A 262 -0.43 7.16 -13.22
N GLY A 263 -0.57 7.62 -11.98
CA GLY A 263 -1.45 8.73 -11.63
C GLY A 263 -1.85 8.70 -10.15
N PRO A 264 -2.62 9.72 -9.69
CA PRO A 264 -3.08 9.75 -8.32
C PRO A 264 -4.18 8.72 -8.08
N GLU A 265 -4.18 8.11 -6.91
CA GLU A 265 -5.35 7.39 -6.40
C GLU A 265 -6.25 8.38 -5.65
N MET A 266 -7.52 8.46 -6.02
CA MET A 266 -8.45 9.41 -5.43
C MET A 266 -9.53 8.71 -4.61
N LEU A 267 -9.93 9.37 -3.52
CA LEU A 267 -11.06 9.02 -2.69
C LEU A 267 -12.03 10.19 -2.70
N TRP A 268 -13.24 9.92 -3.15
CA TRP A 268 -14.37 10.81 -2.98
C TRP A 268 -15.30 10.27 -1.90
N ASN A 269 -15.88 11.16 -1.13
CA ASN A 269 -16.76 10.85 -0.02
C ASN A 269 -18.07 11.64 -0.17
N GLU A 270 -19.21 10.97 -0.01
CA GLU A 270 -20.51 11.60 -0.22
C GLU A 270 -20.79 12.71 0.81
N SER A 271 -20.32 12.55 2.04
CA SER A 271 -20.54 13.54 3.10
C SER A 271 -19.37 13.63 4.08
N LYS A 272 -19.37 14.69 4.90
CA LYS A 272 -18.42 14.83 6.02
C LYS A 272 -18.75 13.89 7.19
N ASP A 273 -20.00 13.44 7.32
CA ASP A 273 -20.42 12.56 8.41
C ASP A 273 -20.15 11.10 8.03
N MET A 274 -19.04 10.58 8.53
CA MET A 274 -18.57 9.22 8.27
C MET A 274 -19.16 8.18 9.21
N THR A 275 -20.08 8.58 10.11
CA THR A 275 -20.65 7.68 11.13
C THR A 275 -21.80 6.83 10.61
N SER A 276 -22.33 7.16 9.42
CA SER A 276 -23.43 6.44 8.80
C SER A 276 -23.04 4.99 8.47
N PRO A 277 -23.87 4.00 8.81
CA PRO A 277 -23.64 2.61 8.43
C PRO A 277 -23.79 2.36 6.92
N THR A 278 -24.36 3.31 6.17
CA THR A 278 -24.50 3.27 4.71
C THR A 278 -23.72 4.38 4.04
N TYR A 279 -22.61 4.80 4.64
CA TYR A 279 -21.76 5.85 4.10
C TYR A 279 -21.20 5.45 2.74
N ARG A 280 -21.40 6.31 1.72
CA ARG A 280 -20.93 6.06 0.36
C ARG A 280 -19.63 6.81 0.09
N SER A 281 -18.66 6.06 -0.43
CA SER A 281 -17.40 6.58 -0.95
C SER A 281 -17.13 6.01 -2.34
N GLU A 282 -16.30 6.70 -3.11
CA GLU A 282 -15.78 6.18 -4.38
C GLU A 282 -14.25 6.15 -4.37
N ILE A 283 -13.69 5.01 -4.75
CA ILE A 283 -12.26 4.84 -4.99
C ILE A 283 -12.01 4.96 -6.48
N TRP A 284 -11.09 5.84 -6.85
CA TRP A 284 -10.71 6.11 -8.24
C TRP A 284 -9.26 5.71 -8.45
N ILE A 285 -9.03 4.78 -9.38
CA ILE A 285 -7.70 4.28 -9.71
C ILE A 285 -7.46 4.47 -11.21
N PRO A 286 -6.37 5.12 -11.63
CA PRO A 286 -5.99 5.19 -13.03
C PRO A 286 -5.61 3.78 -13.51
N VAL A 287 -6.14 3.37 -14.66
CA VAL A 287 -5.92 2.05 -15.24
C VAL A 287 -5.57 2.14 -16.72
N SER A 288 -4.90 1.10 -17.22
CA SER A 288 -4.69 0.90 -18.65
C SER A 288 -5.05 -0.54 -19.00
N LYS A 289 -5.43 -0.80 -20.26
CA LYS A 289 -5.66 -2.18 -20.70
C LYS A 289 -4.34 -2.94 -20.65
N ALA A 290 -4.35 -4.08 -19.98
CA ALA A 290 -3.24 -5.01 -20.00
C ALA A 290 -2.91 -5.33 -21.46
N LYS A 291 -1.66 -5.14 -21.87
CA LYS A 291 -1.27 -5.51 -23.24
C LYS A 291 -1.45 -7.02 -23.38
N PRO A 292 -2.16 -7.52 -24.42
CA PRO A 292 -2.07 -8.92 -24.75
C PRO A 292 -0.60 -9.20 -25.04
N MET A 293 0.01 -10.07 -24.24
CA MET A 293 1.37 -10.51 -24.49
C MET A 293 1.30 -11.44 -25.69
N ASP A 294 2.02 -11.09 -26.77
CA ASP A 294 2.10 -11.93 -27.98
C ASP A 294 2.42 -13.38 -27.57
N ALA A 295 1.60 -14.30 -28.09
CA ALA A 295 1.62 -15.73 -27.79
C ALA A 295 2.87 -16.44 -28.30
#